data_AF-A0A3B8Y409-F1
#
_entry.id   AF-A0A3B8Y409-F1
#
_cell.length_a   1.000
_cell.length_b   1.000
_cell.length_c   1.000
_cell.angle_alpha   90.00
_cell.angle_beta   90.00
_cell.angle_gamma   90.00
#
_symmetry.space_group_name_H-M   'P 1'
#
loop_
_entity.id
_entity.type
_entity.pdbx_description
1 polymer ?
#
loop_
_entity_poly.entity_id
_entity_poly.type
_entity_poly.pdbx_seq_one_letter_code
_entity_poly.pdbx_strand_id
1 'polypeptide(L)'
;MDNFLDRENLEKSPLANKFFLGGFFGLKVLREWRVKLLRAKAAQLTDCGATHIDNGDEDKFKNQSFVGSFTKGLPHNDTGLIADSEQFKKFRIATHKGDFFIDSQLQLGKILEPSGDLNWRAVYLSSKNPDNPIRGWESPSAGLTFEMHGPDSHSVTMPPAPALGSEQITFEQNRFA
;
A
#
# COMPACT_ATOMS: atom_id res chain seq x y z
N MET A 1 -23.12 -22.46 -14.67
CA MET A 1 -23.00 -21.15 -15.37
C MET A 1 -24.34 -20.50 -15.16
N ASP A 2 -24.51 -19.90 -13.99
CA ASP A 2 -25.85 -19.76 -13.41
C ASP A 2 -26.39 -18.37 -13.68
N ASN A 3 -27.31 -18.36 -14.64
CA ASN A 3 -28.43 -17.44 -14.80
C ASN A 3 -28.17 -15.97 -14.47
N PHE A 4 -27.65 -15.29 -15.49
CA PHE A 4 -27.85 -13.86 -15.79
C PHE A 4 -29.35 -13.45 -15.89
N LEU A 5 -30.30 -14.33 -15.54
CA LEU A 5 -31.69 -14.31 -15.99
C LEU A 5 -32.74 -14.65 -14.94
N ASP A 6 -32.51 -14.43 -13.64
CA ASP A 6 -33.66 -14.26 -12.73
C ASP A 6 -34.22 -12.84 -12.85
N ARG A 7 -34.68 -12.51 -14.07
CA ARG A 7 -35.56 -11.36 -14.34
C ARG A 7 -36.83 -11.45 -13.48
N GLU A 8 -37.31 -12.67 -13.20
CA GLU A 8 -38.53 -12.92 -12.44
C GLU A 8 -38.44 -12.51 -10.95
N ASN A 9 -37.25 -12.52 -10.36
CA ASN A 9 -37.11 -12.17 -8.93
C ASN A 9 -37.01 -10.64 -8.69
N LEU A 10 -36.75 -9.85 -9.74
CA LEU A 10 -36.76 -8.38 -9.67
C LEU A 10 -38.17 -7.79 -9.80
N GLU A 11 -39.10 -8.48 -10.46
CA GLU A 11 -40.48 -8.03 -10.67
C GLU A 11 -41.38 -8.17 -9.42
N LYS A 12 -40.97 -8.96 -8.43
CA LYS A 12 -41.74 -9.19 -7.19
C LYS A 12 -41.50 -8.15 -6.09
N SER A 13 -40.72 -7.11 -6.38
CA SER A 13 -40.47 -5.96 -5.50
C SER A 13 -41.73 -5.06 -5.41
N PRO A 14 -42.00 -4.42 -4.25
CA PRO A 14 -43.20 -3.57 -4.02
C PRO A 14 -43.33 -2.36 -4.97
N LEU A 15 -42.36 -2.16 -5.88
CA LEU A 15 -42.40 -1.17 -6.95
C LEU A 15 -43.27 -1.57 -8.15
N ALA A 16 -43.62 -2.86 -8.32
CA ALA A 16 -44.49 -3.31 -9.41
C ALA A 16 -45.87 -2.62 -9.41
N ASN A 17 -46.37 -2.21 -8.23
CA ASN A 17 -47.64 -1.51 -8.09
C ASN A 17 -47.61 -0.02 -8.48
N LYS A 18 -46.46 0.55 -8.81
CA LYS A 18 -46.36 1.95 -9.32
C LYS A 18 -46.32 2.04 -10.85
N PHE A 19 -46.37 0.93 -11.57
CA PHE A 19 -46.12 0.89 -13.02
C PHE A 19 -47.31 1.19 -13.93
N PHE A 20 -48.51 1.39 -13.39
CA PHE A 20 -49.72 1.54 -14.20
C PHE A 20 -49.97 2.93 -14.80
N LEU A 21 -49.07 3.91 -14.64
CA LEU A 21 -49.18 5.20 -15.34
C LEU A 21 -47.83 5.70 -15.89
N GLY A 22 -47.64 5.53 -17.21
CA GLY A 22 -47.03 6.54 -18.08
C GLY A 22 -45.51 6.53 -18.32
N GLY A 23 -45.12 6.15 -19.54
CA GLY A 23 -44.01 6.77 -20.29
C GLY A 23 -42.57 6.36 -19.94
N PHE A 24 -41.65 6.66 -20.86
CA PHE A 24 -40.18 6.45 -20.82
C PHE A 24 -39.47 6.70 -19.47
N PHE A 25 -40.10 7.46 -18.56
CA PHE A 25 -39.61 7.72 -17.20
C PHE A 25 -39.58 6.48 -16.29
N GLY A 26 -40.52 5.54 -16.40
CA GLY A 26 -40.56 4.33 -15.57
C GLY A 26 -39.39 3.36 -15.84
N LEU A 27 -39.00 3.22 -17.12
CA LEU A 27 -37.90 2.36 -17.55
C LEU A 27 -36.52 2.88 -17.09
N LYS A 28 -36.32 4.21 -17.06
CA LYS A 28 -35.08 4.81 -16.57
C LYS A 28 -34.88 4.55 -15.09
N VAL A 29 -35.93 4.71 -14.29
CA VAL A 29 -35.92 4.45 -12.84
C VAL A 29 -35.60 2.97 -12.56
N LEU A 30 -36.22 2.02 -13.28
CA LEU A 30 -35.90 0.58 -13.14
C LEU A 30 -34.44 0.26 -13.48
N ARG A 31 -33.90 0.85 -14.55
CA ARG A 31 -32.49 0.65 -14.93
C ARG A 31 -31.55 1.14 -13.85
N GLU A 32 -31.82 2.30 -13.26
CA GLU A 32 -31.03 2.85 -12.16
C GLU A 32 -31.08 1.95 -10.90
N TRP A 33 -32.26 1.48 -10.53
CA TRP A 33 -32.42 0.52 -9.42
C TRP A 33 -31.65 -0.78 -9.66
N ARG A 34 -31.74 -1.35 -10.86
CA ARG A 34 -31.01 -2.57 -11.21
C ARG A 34 -29.50 -2.39 -11.11
N VAL A 35 -28.98 -1.24 -11.57
CA VAL A 35 -27.54 -0.93 -11.47
C VAL A 35 -27.10 -0.81 -10.00
N LYS A 36 -27.88 -0.13 -9.15
CA LYS A 36 -27.60 -0.04 -7.71
C LYS A 36 -27.54 -1.42 -7.06
N LEU A 37 -28.51 -2.29 -7.36
CA LEU A 37 -28.60 -3.63 -6.81
C LEU A 37 -27.42 -4.52 -7.27
N LEU A 38 -27.07 -4.46 -8.56
CA LEU A 38 -25.91 -5.21 -9.09
C LEU A 38 -24.59 -4.76 -8.47
N ARG A 39 -24.39 -3.45 -8.26
CA ARG A 39 -23.19 -2.92 -7.59
C ARG A 39 -23.12 -3.33 -6.12
N ALA A 40 -24.24 -3.27 -5.41
CA ALA A 40 -24.30 -3.72 -4.01
C ALA A 40 -23.99 -5.22 -3.90
N LYS A 41 -24.52 -6.04 -4.82
CA LYS A 41 -24.22 -7.47 -4.86
C LYS A 41 -22.76 -7.75 -5.22
N ALA A 42 -22.18 -6.98 -6.15
CA ALA A 42 -20.76 -7.11 -6.50
C ALA A 42 -19.86 -6.80 -5.30
N ALA A 43 -20.15 -5.75 -4.53
CA ALA A 43 -19.39 -5.41 -3.32
C ALA A 43 -19.46 -6.51 -2.24
N GLN A 44 -20.60 -7.19 -2.11
CA GLN A 44 -20.73 -8.33 -1.18
C GLN A 44 -19.92 -9.56 -1.61
N LEU A 45 -19.70 -9.76 -2.90
CA LEU A 45 -18.94 -10.90 -3.42
C LEU A 45 -17.42 -10.76 -3.23
N THR A 46 -16.94 -9.53 -3.05
CA THR A 46 -15.52 -9.20 -2.89
C THR A 46 -15.09 -9.08 -1.43
N ASP A 47 -16.00 -9.35 -0.48
CA ASP A 47 -15.72 -9.29 0.96
C ASP A 47 -15.04 -10.58 1.43
N CYS A 48 -13.73 -10.68 1.20
CA CYS A 48 -12.89 -11.74 1.75
C CYS A 48 -11.68 -11.13 2.47
N GLY A 49 -11.55 -11.38 3.78
CA GLY A 49 -10.39 -10.92 4.55
C GLY A 49 -9.17 -11.81 4.28
N ALA A 50 -8.04 -11.22 3.89
CA ALA A 50 -6.76 -11.90 3.90
C ALA A 50 -6.00 -11.63 5.21
N THR A 51 -5.31 -12.64 5.74
CA THR A 51 -4.38 -12.45 6.86
C THR A 51 -3.01 -12.10 6.30
N HIS A 52 -2.46 -10.96 6.73
CA HIS A 52 -1.14 -10.51 6.30
C HIS A 52 -0.10 -10.95 7.33
N ILE A 53 0.86 -11.77 6.90
CA ILE A 53 1.89 -12.36 7.75
C ILE A 53 3.25 -12.04 7.14
N ASP A 54 4.12 -11.41 7.91
CA ASP A 54 5.51 -11.15 7.52
C ASP A 54 6.44 -12.32 7.92
N ASN A 55 7.73 -12.17 7.67
CA ASN A 55 8.74 -13.17 8.02
C ASN A 55 9.36 -12.96 9.42
N GLY A 56 8.90 -11.96 10.17
CA GLY A 56 9.40 -11.60 11.50
C GLY A 56 10.78 -10.93 11.56
N ASP A 57 11.44 -10.65 10.42
CA ASP A 57 12.80 -10.10 10.44
C ASP A 57 12.86 -8.67 11.02
N GLU A 58 11.85 -7.83 10.78
CA GLU A 58 11.81 -6.48 11.33
C GLU A 58 11.88 -6.50 12.87
N ASP A 59 11.10 -7.38 13.50
CA ASP A 59 11.08 -7.53 14.96
C ASP A 59 12.35 -8.19 15.50
N LYS A 60 12.86 -9.21 14.79
CA LYS A 60 14.11 -9.90 15.13
C LYS A 60 15.31 -8.97 15.12
N PHE A 61 15.38 -8.05 14.16
CA PHE A 61 16.50 -7.14 13.94
C PHE A 61 16.23 -5.69 14.35
N LYS A 62 15.17 -5.42 15.14
CA LYS A 62 14.84 -4.06 15.61
C LYS A 62 15.96 -3.37 16.40
N ASN A 63 16.79 -4.15 17.09
CA ASN A 63 17.95 -3.65 17.85
C ASN A 63 19.24 -3.59 17.02
N GLN A 64 19.19 -4.01 15.76
CA GLN A 64 20.30 -4.03 14.81
C GLN A 64 19.99 -3.09 13.65
N SER A 65 19.47 -1.89 13.97
CA SER A 65 19.20 -0.85 12.98
C SER A 65 18.26 -1.32 11.84
N PHE A 66 17.36 -2.27 12.12
CA PHE A 66 16.42 -2.83 11.14
C PHE A 66 17.10 -3.31 9.84
N VAL A 67 18.25 -4.00 9.94
CA VAL A 67 19.09 -4.42 8.80
C VAL A 67 18.38 -5.30 7.75
N GLY A 68 17.25 -5.93 8.11
CA GLY A 68 16.40 -6.69 7.20
C GLY A 68 15.24 -5.92 6.55
N SER A 69 15.06 -4.63 6.89
CA SER A 69 13.95 -3.81 6.41
C SER A 69 14.37 -2.83 5.32
N PHE A 70 13.40 -2.37 4.52
CA PHE A 70 13.63 -1.32 3.53
C PHE A 70 13.89 0.04 4.21
N THR A 71 15.10 0.59 4.05
CA THR A 71 15.49 1.86 4.69
C THR A 71 16.02 2.90 3.69
N LYS A 72 15.99 2.62 2.38
CA LYS A 72 16.50 3.53 1.36
C LYS A 72 15.79 4.88 1.42
N GLY A 73 16.57 5.95 1.44
CA GLY A 73 16.09 7.33 1.60
C GLY A 73 16.23 7.87 3.03
N LEU A 74 16.28 7.00 4.05
CA LEU A 74 16.62 7.40 5.41
C LEU A 74 18.13 7.70 5.55
N PRO A 75 18.57 8.41 6.60
CA PRO A 75 19.99 8.63 6.86
C PRO A 75 20.70 7.35 7.30
N HIS A 76 21.85 7.05 6.67
CA HIS A 76 22.70 5.92 7.02
C HIS A 76 24.08 6.38 7.54
N ASN A 77 24.69 5.57 8.40
CA ASN A 77 26.09 5.68 8.79
C ASN A 77 26.98 4.96 7.77
N ASP A 78 28.30 5.11 7.90
CA ASP A 78 29.39 4.63 7.02
C ASP A 78 29.35 3.13 6.73
N THR A 79 28.71 2.35 7.61
CA THR A 79 28.48 0.91 7.43
C THR A 79 27.23 0.56 6.61
N GLY A 80 26.42 1.56 6.23
CA GLY A 80 25.16 1.38 5.52
C GLY A 80 23.96 1.05 6.42
N LEU A 81 24.12 1.16 7.74
CA LEU A 81 23.02 1.00 8.71
C LEU A 81 22.35 2.34 8.98
N ILE A 82 21.07 2.35 9.34
CA ILE A 82 20.39 3.61 9.66
C ILE A 82 21.07 4.30 10.86
N ALA A 83 21.28 5.61 10.74
CA ALA A 83 21.94 6.40 11.76
C ALA A 83 21.03 6.67 12.97
N ASP A 84 19.72 6.78 12.74
CA ASP A 84 18.71 7.01 13.77
C ASP A 84 17.50 6.08 13.56
N SER A 85 17.33 5.13 14.49
CA SER A 85 16.23 4.16 14.46
C SER A 85 14.84 4.78 14.61
N GLU A 86 14.74 5.98 15.19
CA GLU A 86 13.47 6.70 15.31
C GLU A 86 12.95 7.17 13.94
N GLN A 87 13.84 7.46 12.98
CA GLN A 87 13.43 7.82 11.62
C GLN A 87 12.69 6.66 10.94
N PHE A 88 13.17 5.42 11.13
CA PHE A 88 12.49 4.24 10.61
C PHE A 88 11.11 4.04 11.24
N LYS A 89 11.00 4.20 12.57
CA LYS A 89 9.71 4.10 13.27
C LYS A 89 8.71 5.14 12.78
N LYS A 90 9.15 6.39 12.58
CA LYS A 90 8.32 7.46 12.00
C LYS A 90 7.89 7.14 10.58
N PHE A 91 8.79 6.58 9.76
CA PHE A 91 8.51 6.18 8.38
C PHE A 91 7.44 5.08 8.34
N ARG A 92 7.55 4.09 9.22
CA ARG A 92 6.56 3.03 9.38
C ARG A 92 5.19 3.57 9.79
N ILE A 93 5.15 4.49 10.77
CA ILE A 93 3.90 5.12 11.22
C ILE A 93 3.27 5.94 10.09
N ALA A 94 4.07 6.71 9.34
CA ALA A 94 3.58 7.52 8.21
C ALA A 94 2.99 6.63 7.11
N THR A 95 3.64 5.50 6.80
CA THR A 95 3.15 4.49 5.85
C THR A 95 1.79 3.95 6.27
N HIS A 96 1.66 3.54 7.53
CA HIS A 96 0.42 2.95 8.04
C HIS A 96 -0.74 3.95 8.12
N LYS A 97 -0.46 5.20 8.47
CA LYS A 97 -1.47 6.26 8.55
C LYS A 97 -1.82 6.90 7.20
N GLY A 98 -0.93 6.80 6.22
CA GLY A 98 -1.02 7.57 4.98
C GLY A 98 -0.69 9.05 5.14
N ASP A 99 -0.01 9.43 6.22
CA ASP A 99 0.26 10.83 6.57
C ASP A 99 1.76 11.15 6.48
N PHE A 100 2.22 11.30 5.24
CA PHE A 100 3.58 11.74 4.94
C PHE A 100 3.76 13.25 4.97
N PHE A 101 2.66 14.03 5.04
CA PHE A 101 2.67 15.47 4.75
C PHE A 101 2.38 16.37 5.95
N ILE A 102 1.88 15.84 7.08
CA ILE A 102 1.42 16.68 8.20
C ILE A 102 2.35 16.63 9.42
N ASP A 103 2.96 15.47 9.77
CA ASP A 103 3.50 15.34 11.14
C ASP A 103 4.81 14.54 11.31
N SER A 104 5.33 13.90 10.27
CA SER A 104 6.38 12.89 10.49
C SER A 104 7.81 13.41 10.65
N GLN A 105 8.09 14.70 10.37
CA GLN A 105 9.45 15.27 10.39
C GLN A 105 10.51 14.31 9.80
N LEU A 106 10.16 13.57 8.76
CA LEU A 106 11.01 12.54 8.20
C LEU A 106 12.23 13.19 7.57
N GLN A 107 13.40 12.80 8.04
CA GLN A 107 14.66 13.32 7.54
C GLN A 107 15.08 12.51 6.31
N LEU A 108 14.57 12.87 5.14
CA LEU A 108 14.99 12.25 3.90
C LEU A 108 16.42 12.71 3.53
N GLY A 109 17.35 11.77 3.40
CA GLY A 109 18.72 12.03 2.97
C GLY A 109 19.51 13.02 3.84
N LYS A 110 19.09 13.30 5.08
CA LYS A 110 19.79 14.26 5.93
C LYS A 110 21.03 13.63 6.55
N ILE A 111 22.21 14.08 6.13
CA ILE A 111 23.47 13.77 6.82
C ILE A 111 23.55 14.67 8.06
N LEU A 112 23.65 14.07 9.25
CA LEU A 112 23.95 14.78 10.49
C LEU A 112 25.45 14.69 10.77
N GLU A 113 26.21 15.75 10.55
CA GLU A 113 27.58 15.91 11.09
C GLU A 113 27.83 17.41 11.42
N PRO A 114 28.23 17.77 12.65
CA PRO A 114 28.69 19.12 13.02
C PRO A 114 30.16 19.40 12.67
N SER A 115 30.92 18.41 12.19
CA SER A 115 32.38 18.40 12.29
C SER A 115 33.17 18.54 10.98
N GLY A 116 32.50 18.66 9.83
CA GLY A 116 33.15 19.11 8.60
C GLY A 116 33.88 18.06 7.76
N ASP A 117 34.07 16.81 8.20
CA ASP A 117 34.77 15.81 7.37
C ASP A 117 34.22 14.38 7.51
N LEU A 118 33.08 14.10 6.85
CA LEU A 118 32.75 12.77 6.32
C LEU A 118 31.97 12.91 5.00
N ASN A 119 32.68 12.70 3.88
CA ASN A 119 32.17 12.70 2.51
C ASN A 119 31.22 11.52 2.27
N TRP A 120 29.91 11.76 2.36
CA TRP A 120 28.90 10.87 1.79
C TRP A 120 28.79 11.07 0.27
N ARG A 121 29.39 10.13 -0.50
CA ARG A 121 29.62 10.13 -1.97
C ARG A 121 28.39 10.25 -2.90
N ALA A 122 27.16 10.40 -2.40
CA ALA A 122 25.97 10.52 -3.27
C ALA A 122 24.88 11.48 -2.75
N VAL A 123 24.65 11.55 -1.43
CA VAL A 123 23.57 12.40 -0.85
C VAL A 123 24.06 13.82 -0.51
N TYR A 124 25.33 13.99 -0.12
CA TYR A 124 25.92 15.33 0.06
C TYR A 124 26.06 16.09 -1.27
N LEU A 125 26.27 15.34 -2.35
CA LEU A 125 26.24 15.90 -3.71
C LEU A 125 24.82 16.26 -4.12
N SER A 126 23.80 15.47 -3.74
CA SER A 126 22.41 15.67 -4.17
C SER A 126 21.72 16.91 -3.59
N SER A 127 21.99 17.26 -2.31
CA SER A 127 21.38 18.45 -1.70
C SER A 127 22.07 19.77 -2.11
N LYS A 128 23.28 19.70 -2.69
CA LYS A 128 24.06 20.86 -3.17
C LYS A 128 24.20 20.92 -4.69
N ASN A 129 23.90 19.83 -5.39
CA ASN A 129 23.88 19.75 -6.84
C ASN A 129 22.42 19.81 -7.34
N PRO A 130 21.99 20.94 -7.93
CA PRO A 130 20.64 21.05 -8.49
C PRO A 130 20.36 20.01 -9.59
N ASP A 131 21.39 19.39 -10.18
CA ASP A 131 21.26 18.39 -11.23
C ASP A 131 20.94 16.97 -10.71
N ASN A 132 20.97 16.75 -9.39
CA ASN A 132 20.66 15.43 -8.81
C ASN A 132 19.89 15.56 -7.49
N PRO A 133 18.62 15.98 -7.49
CA PRO A 133 17.85 16.20 -6.26
C PRO A 133 17.58 14.89 -5.50
N ILE A 134 17.40 15.00 -4.17
CA ILE A 134 17.01 13.84 -3.34
C ILE A 134 15.63 13.38 -3.81
N ARG A 135 15.51 12.09 -4.15
CA ARG A 135 14.25 11.48 -4.57
C ARG A 135 13.49 10.94 -3.36
N GLY A 136 12.22 11.33 -3.24
CA GLY A 136 11.29 10.81 -2.24
C GLY A 136 10.81 9.38 -2.52
N TRP A 137 10.03 8.84 -1.59
CA TRP A 137 9.33 7.57 -1.79
C TRP A 137 8.15 7.75 -2.74
N GLU A 138 8.05 6.87 -3.71
CA GLU A 138 6.98 6.90 -4.71
C GLU A 138 5.75 6.18 -4.13
N SER A 139 4.67 6.93 -3.92
CA SER A 139 3.35 6.41 -3.49
C SER A 139 3.34 5.46 -2.28
N PRO A 140 4.02 5.79 -1.17
CA PRO A 140 4.21 4.86 -0.05
C PRO A 140 2.92 4.43 0.66
N SER A 141 1.82 5.19 0.52
CA SER A 141 0.51 4.91 1.11
C SER A 141 -0.55 4.53 0.09
N ALA A 142 -0.18 4.20 -1.16
CA ALA A 142 -1.14 3.81 -2.18
C ALA A 142 -1.95 2.56 -1.81
N GLY A 143 -1.45 1.69 -0.94
CA GLY A 143 -2.21 0.54 -0.44
C GLY A 143 -3.49 0.91 0.32
N LEU A 144 -3.59 2.13 0.86
CA LEU A 144 -4.75 2.59 1.64
C LEU A 144 -5.93 3.06 0.77
N THR A 145 -5.80 3.07 -0.56
CA THR A 145 -6.85 3.56 -1.46
C THR A 145 -7.88 2.48 -1.74
N PHE A 146 -9.17 2.83 -1.64
CA PHE A 146 -10.26 1.95 -2.05
C PHE A 146 -10.43 1.93 -3.56
N GLU A 147 -10.91 0.79 -4.05
CA GLU A 147 -11.23 0.57 -5.47
C GLU A 147 -12.74 0.40 -5.68
N MET A 148 -13.23 0.80 -6.86
CA MET A 148 -14.65 0.68 -7.22
C MET A 148 -15.02 -0.72 -7.73
N HIS A 149 -14.03 -1.52 -8.09
CA HIS A 149 -14.20 -2.87 -8.66
C HIS A 149 -13.00 -3.76 -8.34
N GLY A 150 -13.23 -5.07 -8.31
CA GLY A 150 -12.21 -6.03 -7.97
C GLY A 150 -12.04 -6.20 -6.45
N PRO A 151 -11.12 -7.08 -6.03
CA PRO A 151 -10.77 -7.23 -4.62
C PRO A 151 -10.13 -5.94 -4.09
N ASP A 152 -10.42 -5.61 -2.83
CA ASP A 152 -9.72 -4.55 -2.10
C ASP A 152 -8.21 -4.88 -1.97
N SER A 153 -7.35 -3.87 -1.95
CA SER A 153 -5.89 -4.07 -1.86
C SER A 153 -5.46 -4.88 -0.64
N HIS A 154 -6.19 -4.77 0.48
CA HIS A 154 -5.93 -5.52 1.71
C HIS A 154 -6.71 -6.83 1.80
N SER A 155 -7.58 -7.14 0.83
CA SER A 155 -8.31 -8.42 0.74
C SER A 155 -7.49 -9.55 0.09
N VAL A 156 -6.30 -9.24 -0.42
CA VAL A 156 -5.34 -10.20 -0.98
C VAL A 156 -4.00 -10.09 -0.24
N THR A 157 -3.18 -11.14 -0.26
CA THR A 157 -1.90 -11.16 0.46
C THR A 157 -0.82 -11.94 -0.28
N MET A 158 0.43 -11.84 0.20
CA MET A 158 1.58 -12.59 -0.25
C MET A 158 2.12 -13.44 0.90
N PRO A 159 2.75 -14.60 0.63
CA PRO A 159 3.41 -15.36 1.67
C PRO A 159 4.59 -14.58 2.27
N PRO A 160 5.03 -14.92 3.50
CA PRO A 160 6.22 -14.36 4.11
C PRO A 160 7.44 -14.44 3.19
N ALA A 161 8.20 -13.35 3.10
CA ALA A 161 9.44 -13.31 2.35
C ALA A 161 10.50 -14.27 2.97
N PRO A 162 11.48 -14.74 2.19
CA PRO A 162 12.60 -15.51 2.74
C PRO A 162 13.30 -14.72 3.86
N ALA A 163 13.52 -15.36 5.01
CA ALA A 163 14.15 -14.70 6.15
C ALA A 163 15.65 -14.46 5.91
N LEU A 164 16.20 -13.40 6.48
CA LEU A 164 17.63 -13.11 6.43
C LEU A 164 18.42 -14.23 7.11
N GLY A 165 19.38 -14.81 6.37
CA GLY A 165 20.16 -15.97 6.81
C GLY A 165 19.51 -17.34 6.54
N SER A 166 18.36 -17.38 5.86
CA SER A 166 17.80 -18.63 5.33
C SER A 166 18.59 -19.14 4.11
N GLU A 167 18.54 -20.45 3.84
CA GLU A 167 19.14 -21.04 2.63
C GLU A 167 18.53 -20.46 1.35
N GLN A 168 17.23 -20.16 1.37
CA GLN A 168 16.53 -19.59 0.23
C GLN A 168 17.08 -18.21 -0.16
N ILE A 169 17.26 -17.29 0.79
CA ILE A 169 17.81 -15.96 0.46
C ILE A 169 19.27 -16.05 -0.01
N THR A 170 20.06 -16.96 0.57
CA THR A 170 21.43 -17.22 0.11
C THR A 170 21.44 -17.71 -1.34
N PHE A 171 20.54 -18.63 -1.69
CA PHE A 171 20.41 -19.11 -3.06
C PHE A 171 19.94 -18.01 -4.03
N GLU A 172 18.93 -17.23 -3.65
CA GLU A 172 18.42 -16.12 -4.47
C GLU A 172 19.50 -15.07 -4.71
N GLN A 173 20.28 -14.70 -3.70
CA GLN A 173 21.33 -13.70 -3.84
C GLN A 173 22.49 -14.19 -4.73
N ASN A 174 22.84 -15.48 -4.65
CA ASN A 174 23.81 -16.10 -5.56
C ASN A 174 23.32 -16.16 -7.01
N ARG A 175 22.00 -16.21 -7.24
CA ARG A 175 21.43 -16.19 -8.59
C ARG A 175 21.56 -14.82 -9.27
N PHE A 176 21.63 -13.74 -8.49
CA PHE A 176 21.74 -12.36 -9.01
C PHE A 176 23.18 -11.81 -9.05
N ALA A 177 24.14 -12.56 -8.51
CA ALA A 177 25.57 -12.23 -8.55
C ALA A 177 26.20 -12.65 -9.88
#